data_AF-A0A3C0ZPU5-F1
#
_entry.id   AF-A0A3C0ZPU5-F1
#
_cell.length_a   1.000
_cell.length_b   1.000
_cell.length_c   1.000
_cell.angle_alpha   90.00
_cell.angle_beta   90.00
_cell.angle_gamma   90.00
#
_symmetry.space_group_name_H-M   'P 1'
#
loop_
_entity.id
_entity.type
_entity.pdbx_description
1 polymer ?
#
loop_
_entity_poly.entity_id
_entity_poly.type
_entity_poly.pdbx_seq_one_letter_code
_entity_poly.pdbx_strand_id
1 'polypeptide(L)' 'YALGLAWGDGHATGIYTWQHLRSLCECGMCVGRKSGTAPSE' A
#
# COMPACT_ATOMS: atom_id res chain seq x y z
N TYR A 1 8.14 -10.45 -4.97
CA TYR A 1 6.77 -11.00 -5.00
C TYR A 1 5.76 -9.89 -5.24
N ALA A 2 4.80 -10.09 -6.14
CA ALA A 2 3.82 -9.09 -6.58
C ALA A 2 2.47 -9.76 -6.94
N LEU A 3 1.41 -8.96 -7.03
CA LEU A 3 0.06 -9.36 -7.44
C LEU A 3 -0.31 -8.73 -8.78
N GLY A 4 -0.96 -9.51 -9.65
CA GLY A 4 -1.73 -8.99 -10.78
C GLY A 4 -3.19 -8.83 -10.38
N LEU A 5 -3.83 -7.72 -10.73
CA LEU A 5 -5.24 -7.47 -10.47
C LEU A 5 -6.02 -7.42 -11.79
N ALA A 6 -7.15 -8.12 -11.82
CA ALA A 6 -8.14 -8.00 -12.88
C ALA A 6 -9.35 -7.21 -12.35
N TRP A 7 -9.75 -6.19 -13.11
CA TRP A 7 -10.80 -5.26 -12.78
C TRP A 7 -12.07 -5.60 -13.57
N GLY A 8 -13.23 -5.23 -13.03
CA GLY A 8 -14.54 -5.55 -13.63
C GLY A 8 -14.81 -4.84 -14.97
N ASP A 9 -14.00 -3.85 -15.32
CA ASP A 9 -14.04 -3.13 -16.60
C ASP A 9 -13.13 -3.76 -17.68
N GLY A 10 -12.48 -4.89 -17.36
CA GLY A 10 -11.60 -5.62 -18.27
C GLY A 10 -10.13 -5.23 -18.18
N HIS A 11 -9.74 -4.26 -17.35
CA HIS A 11 -8.33 -3.96 -17.13
C HIS A 11 -7.65 -5.08 -16.32
N ALA A 12 -6.47 -5.53 -16.76
CA ALA A 12 -5.70 -6.56 -16.05
C ALA A 12 -4.17 -6.40 -16.17
N THR A 13 -3.70 -5.23 -16.56
CA THR A 13 -2.28 -4.99 -16.89
C THR A 13 -1.44 -4.55 -15.69
N GLY A 14 -2.07 -4.26 -14.54
CA GLY A 14 -1.39 -3.77 -13.36
C GLY A 14 -0.71 -4.88 -12.56
N ILE A 15 0.60 -4.75 -12.33
CA ILE A 15 1.38 -5.58 -11.41
C ILE A 15 1.79 -4.74 -10.21
N TYR A 16 1.36 -5.13 -9.02
CA TYR A 16 1.55 -4.39 -7.78
C TYR A 16 2.43 -5.18 -6.82
N THR A 17 3.57 -4.63 -6.42
CA THR A 17 4.44 -5.27 -5.42
C THR A 17 3.80 -5.21 -4.04
N TRP A 18 4.11 -6.17 -3.16
CA TRP A 18 3.61 -6.15 -1.78
C TRP A 18 4.00 -4.89 -1.01
N GLN A 19 5.21 -4.38 -1.27
CA GLN A 19 5.71 -3.15 -0.66
C GLN A 19 4.87 -1.95 -1.08
N HIS A 20 4.53 -1.85 -2.36
CA HIS A 20 3.70 -0.79 -2.90
C HIS A 20 2.27 -0.84 -2.33
N LEU A 21 1.65 -2.02 -2.28
CA LEU A 21 0.32 -2.17 -1.67
C LEU A 21 0.35 -1.77 -0.18
N ARG A 22 1.42 -2.11 0.54
CA ARG A 22 1.57 -1.77 1.96
C ARG A 22 1.84 -0.29 2.19
N SER A 23 2.52 0.40 1.28
CA SER A 23 2.70 1.86 1.36
C SER A 23 1.39 2.62 1.14
N LEU A 24 0.44 2.04 0.39
CA LEU A 24 -0.90 2.60 0.19
C LEU A 24 -1.87 2.29 1.34
N CYS A 25 -1.53 1.36 2.24
CA CYS A 25 -2.42 0.98 3.34
C CYS A 25 -2.75 2.16 4.27
N GLU A 26 -4.03 2.29 4.62
CA GLU A 26 -4.58 3.36 5.46
C GLU A 26 -5.00 2.87 6.86
N CYS A 27 -4.61 1.66 7.26
CA CYS A 27 -4.90 1.19 8.61
C CYS A 27 -4.09 1.96 9.66
N GLY A 28 -4.60 2.05 10.90
CA GLY A 28 -3.96 2.82 11.97
C GLY A 28 -2.49 2.45 12.24
N MET A 29 -2.13 1.17 12.09
CA MET A 29 -0.73 0.72 12.23
C MET A 29 0.19 1.26 11.12
N CYS A 30 -0.31 1.40 9.90
CA CYS A 30 0.45 1.88 8.75
C CYS A 30 0.48 3.40 8.71
N VAL A 31 -0.64 4.07 8.99
CA VAL A 31 -0.74 5.53 9.02
C VAL A 31 0.18 6.12 10.10
N GLY A 32 0.15 5.57 11.32
CA GLY A 32 1.04 6.02 12.41
C GLY A 32 2.53 5.88 12.11
N ARG A 33 2.90 5.00 11.17
CA ARG A 33 4.29 4.84 10.68
C ARG A 33 4.64 5.79 9.54
N LYS A 34 3.66 6.24 8.73
CA LYS A 34 3.86 7.22 7.65
C LYS A 34 4.02 8.63 8.21
N SER A 35 3.27 8.97 9.25
CA SER A 35 3.46 10.19 10.03
C SER A 35 4.72 10.05 10.86
N GLY A 36 5.88 10.34 10.27
CA GLY A 36 7.15 10.45 10.98
C GLY A 36 7.19 11.62 11.96
N THR A 37 6.22 11.73 12.87
CA THR A 37 6.39 12.44 14.13
C THR A 37 7.00 11.43 15.07
N ALA A 38 8.33 11.34 15.07
CA ALA A 38 9.01 10.78 16.24
C ALA A 38 8.50 11.55 17.47
N PRO A 39 8.14 10.88 18.59
CA PRO A 39 8.02 11.59 19.85
C PRO A 39 9.42 12.15 20.15
N SER A 40 9.55 13.47 20.05
CA SER A 40 10.68 14.22 20.58
C SER A 40 10.66 14.05 22.10
N GLU A 41 11.64 13.31 22.61
CA GLU A 41 12.05 13.32 24.02
C GLU A 41 13.30 14.21 24.16
#